data_AF-A0A8X6UUN3-F1
#
_entry.id   AF-A0A8X6UUN3-F1
#
_cell.length_a   1.000
_cell.length_b   1.000
_cell.length_c   1.000
_cell.angle_alpha   90.00
_cell.angle_beta   90.00
_cell.angle_gamma   90.00
#
_symmetry.space_group_name_H-M   'P 1'
#
loop_
_entity.id
_entity.type
_entity.pdbx_description
1 polymer ?
#
loop_
_entity_poly.entity_id
_entity_poly.type
_entity_poly.pdbx_seq_one_letter_code
_entity_poly.pdbx_strand_id
1 'polypeptide(L)'
;MFSIKERLVVVSVRLQGISYEQARENFVPKFKKLGPSKQPIRNFVNKFQRIGNVADESRSQGHQRHKTNENTKSRSPTATT
;
A
#
# COMPACT_ATOMS: atom_id res chain seq x y z
N MET A 1 11.52 17.06 5.30
CA MET A 1 11.02 15.85 6.00
C MET A 1 9.49 15.91 6.08
N PHE A 2 8.78 14.82 5.79
CA PHE A 2 7.31 14.79 5.91
C PHE A 2 6.89 14.57 7.37
N SER A 3 5.92 15.35 7.83
CA SER A 3 5.23 15.21 9.12
C SER A 3 4.37 13.96 9.19
N ILE A 4 3.94 13.58 10.40
CA ILE A 4 3.06 12.42 10.61
C ILE A 4 1.74 12.61 9.85
N LYS A 5 1.11 13.80 9.95
CA LYS A 5 -0.14 14.12 9.24
C LYS A 5 0.00 13.98 7.72
N GLU A 6 1.10 14.48 7.16
CA GLU A 6 1.40 14.35 5.72
C GLU A 6 1.53 12.89 5.30
N ARG A 7 2.24 12.06 6.08
CA ARG A 7 2.39 10.63 5.79
C ARG A 7 1.06 9.89 5.88
N LEU A 8 0.22 10.19 6.87
CA LEU A 8 -1.08 9.55 7.05
C LEU A 8 -2.03 9.81 5.88
N VAL A 9 -2.10 11.04 5.38
CA VAL A 9 -2.92 11.37 4.19
C VAL A 9 -2.45 10.59 2.97
N VAL A 10 -1.14 10.52 2.76
CA VAL A 10 -0.56 9.78 1.62
C VAL A 10 -0.86 8.28 1.70
N VAL A 11 -0.76 7.72 2.91
CA VAL A 11 -1.08 6.31 3.16
C VAL A 11 -2.57 6.03 2.99
N SER A 12 -3.46 6.86 3.54
CA SER A 12 -4.91 6.68 3.44
C SER A 12 -5.39 6.69 2.00
N VAL A 13 -4.89 7.62 1.19
CA VAL A 13 -5.19 7.71 -0.24
C VAL A 13 -4.70 6.47 -0.99
N ARG A 14 -3.50 5.96 -0.66
CA ARG A 14 -2.99 4.72 -1.27
C ARG A 14 -3.76 3.46 -0.89
N LEU A 15 -4.29 3.40 0.34
CA LEU A 15 -5.14 2.28 0.78
C LEU A 15 -6.50 2.28 0.08
N GLN A 16 -6.99 3.43 -0.38
CA GLN A 16 -8.19 3.56 -1.22
C GLN A 16 -7.96 3.13 -2.68
N GLY A 17 -6.76 2.66 -3.05
CA GLY A 17 -6.44 2.22 -4.41
C GLY A 17 -6.03 3.33 -5.37
N ILE A 18 -5.99 4.59 -4.92
CA ILE A 18 -5.62 5.75 -5.74
C ILE A 18 -4.14 5.66 -6.15
N SER A 19 -3.80 5.99 -7.40
CA SER A 19 -2.44 5.88 -7.94
C SER A 19 -1.42 6.79 -7.21
N TYR A 20 -0.13 6.52 -7.40
CA TYR A 20 0.95 7.32 -6.81
C TYR A 20 0.96 8.78 -7.30
N GLU A 21 0.58 9.00 -8.56
CA GLU A 21 0.54 10.33 -9.18
C GLU A 21 -0.65 11.12 -8.63
N GLN A 22 -1.83 10.51 -8.60
CA GLN A 22 -3.02 11.13 -8.01
C GLN A 22 -2.84 11.40 -6.50
N ALA A 23 -2.13 10.53 -5.78
CA ALA A 23 -1.81 10.79 -4.37
C ALA A 23 -0.92 12.03 -4.20
N ARG A 24 -0.01 12.27 -5.15
CA ARG A 24 0.84 13.47 -5.20
C ARG A 24 0.02 14.70 -5.58
N GLU A 25 -0.86 14.60 -6.56
CA GLU A 25 -1.76 15.69 -6.98
C GLU A 25 -2.71 16.12 -5.88
N ASN A 26 -3.23 15.18 -5.09
CA ASN A 26 -4.07 15.49 -3.92
C ASN A 26 -3.27 16.10 -2.75
N PHE A 27 -1.96 15.84 -2.69
CA PHE A 27 -1.09 16.33 -1.61
C PHE A 27 -0.75 17.82 -1.77
N VAL A 28 -0.41 18.24 -2.98
CA VAL A 28 0.04 19.61 -3.29
C VAL A 28 -0.96 20.69 -2.85
N PRO A 29 -2.26 20.63 -3.20
CA PRO A 29 -3.22 21.66 -2.80
C PRO A 29 -3.48 21.64 -1.29
N LYS A 30 -3.41 20.47 -0.65
CA LYS A 30 -3.72 20.29 0.78
C LYS A 30 -2.61 20.81 1.69
N PHE A 31 -1.36 20.58 1.32
CA PHE A 31 -0.20 20.95 2.15
C PHE A 31 0.59 22.15 1.60
N LYS A 32 0.20 22.68 0.44
CA LYS A 32 0.89 23.77 -0.29
C LYS A 32 2.41 23.51 -0.44
N LYS A 33 2.76 22.24 -0.70
CA LYS A 33 4.14 21.76 -0.79
C LYS A 33 4.28 20.78 -1.94
N LEU A 34 5.51 20.60 -2.41
CA LEU A 34 5.84 19.54 -3.35
C LEU A 34 5.44 18.18 -2.78
N GLY A 35 4.59 17.46 -3.51
CA GLY A 35 4.14 16.15 -3.10
C GLY A 35 5.28 15.11 -3.12
N PRO A 36 5.18 14.08 -2.27
CA PRO A 36 6.19 13.04 -2.18
C PRO A 36 6.35 12.30 -3.51
N SER A 37 7.60 11.97 -3.85
CA SER A 37 7.90 11.07 -4.96
C SER A 37 7.42 9.64 -4.67
N LYS A 38 7.33 8.81 -5.71
CA LYS A 38 6.86 7.41 -5.64
C LYS A 38 7.54 6.57 -4.55
N GLN A 39 8.85 6.75 -4.37
CA GLN A 39 9.65 5.96 -3.42
C GLN A 39 9.36 6.31 -1.95
N PRO A 40 9.31 7.59 -1.53
CA PRO A 40 8.77 7.98 -0.23
C PRO A 40 7.36 7.44 0.04
N ILE A 41 6.44 7.54 -0.94
CA ILE A 41 5.07 7.04 -0.80
C ILE A 41 5.09 5.52 -0.53
N ARG A 42 5.86 4.76 -1.31
CA ARG A 42 6.02 3.31 -1.12
C ARG A 42 6.58 2.98 0.27
N ASN A 43 7.56 3.74 0.75
CA ASN A 43 8.14 3.54 2.08
C ASN A 43 7.11 3.79 3.19
N PHE A 44 6.24 4.79 3.05
CA PHE A 44 5.18 5.05 4.02
C PHE A 44 4.16 3.92 4.06
N VAL A 45 3.72 3.43 2.90
CA VAL A 45 2.78 2.31 2.80
C VAL A 45 3.40 1.02 3.35
N ASN A 46 4.64 0.70 2.98
CA ASN A 46 5.33 -0.48 3.49
C ASN A 46 5.49 -0.42 5.02
N LYS A 47 5.82 0.76 5.56
CA LYS A 47 5.95 0.95 7.00
C LYS A 47 4.60 0.78 7.70
N PHE A 48 3.53 1.33 7.14
CA PHE A 48 2.17 1.16 7.65
C PHE A 48 1.74 -0.31 7.65
N GLN A 49 1.98 -1.03 6.56
CA GLN A 49 1.67 -2.47 6.47
C GLN A 49 2.51 -3.31 7.43
N ARG A 50 3.77 -2.93 7.69
CA ARG A 50 4.67 -3.69 8.57
C ARG A 50 4.33 -3.53 10.04
N ILE A 51 3.95 -2.33 10.47
CA ILE A 51 3.73 -2.00 11.88
C ILE A 51 2.23 -2.07 12.24
N GLY A 52 1.35 -2.03 11.24
CA GLY A 52 -0.07 -1.81 11.45
C GLY A 52 -0.37 -0.35 11.79
N ASN A 53 -1.65 -0.02 11.83
CA ASN A 53 -2.11 1.21 12.46
C ASN A 53 -2.04 0.99 13.97
N VAL A 54 -1.31 1.82 14.73
CA VAL A 54 -1.22 1.70 16.19
C VAL A 54 -2.59 1.79 16.88
N ALA A 55 -3.61 2.32 16.19
CA ALA A 55 -4.99 2.34 16.66
C ALA A 55 -5.72 0.98 16.57
N ASP A 56 -5.13 -0.05 15.96
CA ASP A 56 -5.71 -1.40 15.83
C ASP A 56 -4.93 -2.45 16.64
N GLU A 57 -4.26 -2.05 17.73
CA GLU A 57 -3.71 -2.98 18.74
C GLU A 57 -4.83 -3.62 19.59
N SER A 58 -5.83 -4.17 18.91
CA SER A 58 -6.83 -5.06 19.52
C SER A 58 -7.16 -6.28 18.67
N ARG A 59 -6.51 -6.47 17.50
CA ARG A 59 -6.74 -7.69 16.69
C ARG A 59 -5.48 -8.29 16.10
N SER A 60 -4.97 -9.24 16.88
CA SER A 60 -4.57 -10.58 16.44
C SER A 60 -3.23 -10.75 15.72
N GLN A 61 -2.41 -11.61 16.34
CA GLN A 61 -1.41 -12.49 15.73
C GLN A 61 -1.72 -12.80 14.26
N GLY A 62 -0.81 -12.44 13.36
CA GLY A 62 -0.97 -12.77 11.94
C GLY A 62 0.23 -12.37 11.11
N HIS A 63 1.26 -13.21 11.12
CA HIS A 63 2.30 -13.20 10.10
C HIS A 63 1.66 -13.27 8.71
N GLN A 64 1.75 -12.24 7.88
CA GLN A 64 1.55 -12.40 6.43
C GLN A 64 2.64 -11.66 5.64
N ARG A 65 3.75 -12.37 5.45
CA ARG A 65 4.55 -12.27 4.23
C ARG A 65 4.12 -13.45 3.36
N HIS A 66 3.39 -13.24 2.28
CA HIS A 66 3.43 -14.18 1.15
C HIS A 66 3.31 -13.39 -0.16
N LYS A 67 4.45 -13.27 -0.84
CA LYS A 67 4.49 -13.11 -2.30
C LYS A 67 4.11 -14.46 -2.88
N THR A 68 3.09 -14.53 -3.73
CA THR A 68 3.02 -15.58 -4.74
C THR A 68 2.42 -14.99 -6.01
N ASN A 69 3.25 -14.90 -7.05
CA ASN A 69 2.81 -14.78 -8.44
C ASN A 69 2.07 -16.07 -8.80
N GLU A 70 0.77 -16.02 -9.06
CA GLU A 70 0.09 -17.10 -9.76
C GLU A 70 0.15 -16.81 -11.26
N ASN A 71 1.23 -17.35 -11.84
CA ASN A 71 1.42 -17.52 -13.27
C ASN A 71 0.33 -18.45 -13.82
N THR A 72 -0.25 -18.04 -14.93
CA THR A 72 -1.27 -18.74 -15.70
C THR A 72 -0.76 -20.08 -16.22
N LYS A 73 -1.40 -21.19 -15.85
CA LYS A 73 -1.53 -22.35 -16.75
C LYS A 73 -2.75 -23.21 -16.42
N SER A 74 -3.88 -22.79 -16.96
CA SER A 74 -4.96 -23.71 -17.29
C SER A 74 -4.44 -24.77 -18.26
N ARG A 75 -4.40 -26.03 -17.84
CA ARG A 75 -4.53 -27.18 -18.73
C ARG A 75 -5.10 -28.36 -17.94
N SER A 76 -6.34 -28.67 -18.31
CA SER A 76 -7.25 -29.67 -17.77
C SER A 76 -6.69 -31.09 -17.77
N PRO A 77 -7.17 -31.98 -16.88
CA PRO A 77 -6.86 -33.41 -16.95
C PRO A 77 -7.75 -34.05 -18.02
N THR A 78 -7.17 -34.87 -18.91
CA THR A 78 -7.93 -35.86 -19.68
C THR A 78 -7.26 -37.21 -19.49
N ALA A 79 -7.96 -38.09 -18.80
CA ALA A 79 -7.72 -39.52 -18.81
C ALA A 79 -8.33 -40.07 -20.11
N THR A 80 -7.64 -40.96 -20.83
CA THR A 80 -8.25 -41.93 -21.76
C THR A 80 -7.26 -43.04 -22.10
N THR A 81 -7.71 -44.26 -21.80
CA THR A 81 -7.35 -45.62 -22.29
C THR A 81 -5.95 -46.19 -22.01
#